data_AF-A0A7G8YQY9-F1
#
_entry.id   AF-A0A7G8YQY9-F1
#
_cell.length_a   1.000
_cell.length_b   1.000
_cell.length_c   1.000
_cell.angle_alpha   90.00
_cell.angle_beta   90.00
_cell.angle_gamma   90.00
#
_symmetry.space_group_name_H-M   'P 1'
#
loop_
_entity.id
_entity.type
_entity.pdbx_description
1 polymer ?
#
loop_
_entity_poly.entity_id
_entity_poly.type
_entity_poly.pdbx_seq_one_letter_code
_entity_poly.pdbx_strand_id
1 'polypeptide(L)'
;MGEIPASPDTALASNIWTWYGQDEYRKIILLGELGVALEFLALEAGRQREEIGCCAECNLWSDYLEYLDGFVKHFPANLAPQLLSHLQALLRGCEALCREAYGITLEDNGFQHPQWQPLREGAREALALLGWSEVREHMPELTENCRAALRKWPD
;
A
#
# COMPACT_ATOMS: atom_id res chain seq x y z
N MET A 1 -7.40 24.76 -29.61
CA MET A 1 -6.96 24.68 -28.21
C MET A 1 -7.92 23.71 -27.54
N GLY A 2 -7.63 22.41 -27.66
CA GLY A 2 -8.53 21.37 -27.16
C GLY A 2 -8.18 21.10 -25.71
N GLU A 3 -9.10 21.45 -24.81
CA GLU A 3 -9.07 20.97 -23.44
C GLU A 3 -9.13 19.44 -23.49
N ILE A 4 -8.06 18.79 -23.02
CA ILE A 4 -8.03 17.34 -22.84
C ILE A 4 -8.96 17.07 -21.66
N PRO A 5 -10.08 16.35 -21.83
CA PRO A 5 -10.89 15.96 -20.70
C PRO A 5 -10.05 15.02 -19.83
N ALA A 6 -9.78 15.43 -18.59
CA ALA A 6 -9.22 14.54 -17.59
C ALA A 6 -10.20 13.37 -17.41
N SER A 7 -9.88 12.22 -17.98
CA SER A 7 -10.64 10.99 -17.77
C SER A 7 -10.69 10.68 -16.27
N PRO A 8 -11.87 10.37 -15.70
CA PRO A 8 -12.02 10.15 -14.25
C PRO A 8 -11.55 8.77 -13.76
N ASP A 9 -10.88 7.96 -14.59
CA ASP A 9 -10.69 6.53 -14.35
C ASP A 9 -9.28 6.01 -14.72
N THR A 10 -8.27 6.88 -14.71
CA THR A 10 -6.90 6.43 -14.91
C THR A 10 -6.31 6.01 -13.57
N ALA A 11 -5.98 4.72 -13.45
CA ALA A 11 -5.31 4.17 -12.28
C ALA A 11 -4.11 5.03 -11.88
N LEU A 12 -3.88 5.18 -10.57
CA LEU A 12 -2.79 6.02 -10.05
C LEU A 12 -1.43 5.63 -10.64
N ALA A 13 -1.23 4.34 -10.86
CA ALA A 13 -0.07 3.76 -11.52
C ALA A 13 0.28 4.39 -12.87
N SER A 14 -0.71 4.84 -13.66
CA SER A 14 -0.45 5.44 -14.96
C SER A 14 0.18 6.84 -14.87
N ASN A 15 0.14 7.49 -13.70
CA ASN A 15 0.74 8.80 -13.48
C ASN A 15 2.23 8.73 -13.07
N ILE A 16 2.77 7.53 -12.85
CA ILE A 16 4.15 7.33 -12.36
C ILE A 16 5.18 8.01 -13.24
N TRP A 17 5.10 7.83 -14.56
CA TRP A 17 6.07 8.42 -15.50
C TRP A 17 5.98 9.95 -15.54
N THR A 18 4.77 10.50 -15.39
CA THR A 18 4.55 11.94 -15.28
C THR A 18 5.21 12.50 -14.02
N TRP A 19 5.00 11.85 -12.88
CA TRP A 19 5.63 12.26 -11.62
C TRP A 19 7.15 12.12 -11.67
N TYR A 20 7.66 11.06 -12.31
CA TYR A 20 9.09 10.85 -12.44
C TYR A 20 9.75 11.97 -13.25
N GLY A 21 9.12 12.39 -14.35
CA GLY A 21 9.60 13.53 -15.15
C GLY A 21 9.41 14.90 -14.50
N GLN A 22 8.66 14.99 -13.39
CA GLN A 22 8.42 16.21 -12.61
C GLN A 22 9.21 16.23 -11.29
N ASP A 23 10.13 15.29 -11.08
CA ASP A 23 10.89 15.13 -9.83
C ASP A 23 9.99 14.92 -8.59
N GLU A 24 8.75 14.47 -8.79
CA GLU A 24 7.76 14.17 -7.75
C GLU A 24 8.00 12.79 -7.12
N TYR A 25 9.28 12.49 -6.83
CA TYR A 25 9.78 11.19 -6.38
C TYR A 25 9.08 10.70 -5.11
N ARG A 26 8.67 11.61 -4.22
CA ARG A 26 7.96 11.25 -2.98
C ARG A 26 6.61 10.59 -3.25
N LYS A 27 5.88 11.01 -4.28
CA LYS A 27 4.59 10.38 -4.66
C LYS A 27 4.80 8.95 -5.13
N ILE A 28 5.87 8.70 -5.89
CA ILE A 28 6.23 7.39 -6.41
C ILE A 28 6.66 6.45 -5.28
N ILE A 29 7.48 6.94 -4.34
CA ILE A 29 7.90 6.17 -3.16
C ILE A 29 6.68 5.77 -2.33
N LEU A 30 5.79 6.71 -2.02
CA LEU A 30 4.55 6.43 -1.27
C LEU A 30 3.68 5.39 -1.99
N LEU A 31 3.56 5.47 -3.31
CA LEU A 31 2.81 4.50 -4.11
C LEU A 31 3.45 3.10 -4.06
N GLY A 32 4.78 3.02 -4.15
CA GLY A 32 5.52 1.76 -4.07
C GLY A 32 5.41 1.09 -2.71
N GLU A 33 5.55 1.87 -1.64
CA GLU A 33 5.39 1.42 -0.25
C GLU A 33 3.95 0.95 0.01
N LEU A 34 2.95 1.71 -0.43
CA LEU A 34 1.55 1.33 -0.34
C LEU A 34 1.28 0.00 -1.06
N GLY A 35 1.78 -0.16 -2.29
CA GLY A 35 1.57 -1.36 -3.08
C GLY A 35 2.05 -2.61 -2.35
N VAL A 36 3.27 -2.58 -1.82
CA VAL A 36 3.84 -3.69 -1.04
C VAL A 36 2.99 -4.02 0.20
N ALA A 37 2.53 -3.00 0.93
CA ALA A 37 1.66 -3.19 2.09
C ALA A 37 0.32 -3.85 1.70
N LEU A 38 -0.31 -3.37 0.63
CA LEU A 38 -1.57 -3.94 0.15
C LEU A 38 -1.40 -5.36 -0.40
N GLU A 39 -0.28 -5.66 -1.07
CA GLU A 39 0.00 -7.03 -1.52
C GLU A 39 0.05 -7.99 -0.35
N PHE A 40 0.79 -7.65 0.71
CA PHE A 40 0.85 -8.46 1.92
C PHE A 40 -0.54 -8.64 2.55
N LEU A 41 -1.32 -7.57 2.67
CA LEU A 41 -2.67 -7.62 3.24
C LEU A 41 -3.63 -8.47 2.40
N ALA A 42 -3.42 -8.56 1.08
CA ALA A 42 -4.23 -9.33 0.15
C ALA A 42 -3.90 -10.84 0.10
N LEU A 43 -2.76 -11.26 0.66
CA LEU A 43 -2.31 -12.65 0.68
C LEU A 43 -3.24 -13.53 1.52
N GLU A 44 -3.29 -14.81 1.18
CA GLU A 44 -3.95 -15.82 2.01
C GLU A 44 -3.16 -16.10 3.30
N ALA A 45 -3.86 -16.61 4.32
CA ALA A 45 -3.34 -16.74 5.68
C ALA A 45 -1.98 -17.45 5.77
N GLY A 46 -1.82 -18.55 5.02
CA GLY A 46 -0.57 -19.31 4.99
C GLY A 46 0.60 -18.49 4.46
N ARG A 47 0.37 -17.70 3.41
CA ARG A 47 1.39 -16.82 2.82
C ARG A 47 1.70 -15.62 3.71
N GLN A 48 0.68 -15.01 4.33
CA GLN A 48 0.90 -13.94 5.31
C GLN A 48 1.79 -14.41 6.46
N ARG A 49 1.57 -15.63 6.94
CA ARG A 49 2.43 -16.24 7.97
C ARG A 49 3.86 -16.49 7.49
N GLU A 50 4.04 -16.94 6.26
CA GLU A 50 5.38 -17.16 5.68
C GLU A 50 6.14 -15.83 5.52
N GLU A 51 5.46 -14.77 5.10
CA GLU A 51 6.10 -13.49 4.73
C GLU A 51 6.32 -12.54 5.92
N ILE A 52 5.46 -12.57 6.94
CA ILE A 52 5.58 -11.68 8.11
C ILE A 52 6.89 -11.91 8.90
N GLY A 53 7.55 -13.05 8.72
CA GLY A 53 8.83 -13.41 9.34
C GLY A 53 8.76 -13.80 10.82
N CYS A 54 8.06 -13.02 11.65
CA CYS A 54 7.89 -13.29 13.08
C CYS A 54 6.40 -13.39 13.47
N CYS A 55 5.78 -12.27 13.84
CA CYS A 55 4.39 -12.22 14.30
C CYS A 55 3.73 -10.94 13.82
N ALA A 56 2.41 -10.90 13.72
CA ALA A 56 1.74 -9.68 13.28
C ALA A 56 1.92 -8.54 14.30
N GLU A 57 1.89 -8.83 15.61
CA GLU A 57 2.20 -7.83 16.64
C GLU A 57 3.61 -7.23 16.49
N CYS A 58 4.57 -8.03 16.02
CA CYS A 58 5.98 -7.69 15.91
C CYS A 58 6.26 -6.81 14.69
N ASN A 59 5.72 -7.22 13.54
CA ASN A 59 6.20 -6.76 12.23
C ASN A 59 5.09 -6.13 11.38
N LEU A 60 3.80 -6.38 11.66
CA LEU A 60 2.71 -5.92 10.78
C LEU A 60 2.72 -4.39 10.66
N TRP A 61 2.96 -3.71 11.78
CA TRP A 61 2.98 -2.25 11.80
C TRP A 61 4.21 -1.69 11.10
N SER A 62 5.41 -2.05 11.57
CA SER A 62 6.66 -1.51 11.04
C SER A 62 6.87 -1.82 9.56
N ASP A 63 6.46 -3.00 9.11
CA ASP A 63 6.83 -3.48 7.78
C ASP A 63 5.74 -3.16 6.73
N TYR A 64 4.49 -2.94 7.17
CA TYR A 64 3.36 -2.77 6.25
C TYR A 64 2.41 -1.63 6.63
N LEU A 65 1.89 -1.56 7.86
CA LEU A 65 0.86 -0.56 8.19
C LEU A 65 1.41 0.87 8.27
N GLU A 66 2.69 1.06 8.59
CA GLU A 66 3.34 2.37 8.51
C GLU A 66 3.35 2.92 7.07
N TYR A 67 3.46 2.06 6.05
CA TYR A 67 3.36 2.47 4.65
C TYR A 67 1.94 2.86 4.27
N LEU A 68 0.95 2.10 4.73
CA LEU A 68 -0.46 2.42 4.55
C LEU A 68 -0.82 3.75 5.21
N ASP A 69 -0.45 3.93 6.47
CA ASP A 69 -0.67 5.17 7.24
C ASP A 69 0.08 6.37 6.62
N GLY A 70 1.33 6.15 6.21
CA GLY A 70 2.14 7.16 5.52
C GLY A 70 1.49 7.65 4.24
N PHE A 71 0.95 6.75 3.41
CA PHE A 71 0.19 7.12 2.22
C PHE A 71 -1.06 7.92 2.58
N VAL A 72 -1.85 7.45 3.56
CA VAL A 72 -3.09 8.12 3.99
C VAL A 72 -2.83 9.55 4.50
N LYS A 73 -1.72 9.78 5.21
CA LYS A 73 -1.36 11.09 5.77
C LYS A 73 -0.70 12.04 4.79
N HIS A 74 0.09 11.52 3.85
CA HIS A 74 0.98 12.35 3.04
C HIS A 74 0.62 12.39 1.55
N PHE A 75 -0.22 11.48 1.05
CA PHE A 75 -0.61 11.50 -0.34
C PHE A 75 -1.70 12.56 -0.59
N PRO A 76 -1.63 13.34 -1.68
CA PRO A 76 -2.62 14.38 -1.95
C PRO A 76 -4.02 13.78 -2.17
N ALA A 77 -4.94 14.05 -1.24
CA ALA A 77 -6.29 13.47 -1.23
C ALA A 77 -7.09 13.75 -2.51
N ASN A 78 -6.81 14.87 -3.18
CA ASN A 78 -7.45 15.27 -4.43
C ASN A 78 -7.07 14.36 -5.62
N LEU A 79 -5.94 13.65 -5.55
CA LEU A 79 -5.50 12.78 -6.64
C LEU A 79 -6.15 11.38 -6.58
N ALA A 80 -6.64 10.96 -5.42
CA ALA A 80 -7.15 9.61 -5.22
C ALA A 80 -8.26 9.51 -4.13
N PRO A 81 -9.35 10.29 -4.22
CA PRO A 81 -10.31 10.42 -3.11
C PRO A 81 -11.03 9.10 -2.77
N GLN A 82 -11.35 8.29 -3.78
CA GLN A 82 -11.99 6.98 -3.59
C GLN A 82 -11.03 5.98 -2.96
N LEU A 83 -9.80 5.89 -3.47
CA LEU A 83 -8.75 5.04 -2.92
C LEU A 83 -8.46 5.43 -1.46
N LEU A 84 -8.28 6.72 -1.17
CA LEU A 84 -7.99 7.20 0.18
C LEU A 84 -9.07 6.77 1.19
N SER A 85 -10.34 6.85 0.79
CA SER A 85 -11.46 6.41 1.63
C SER A 85 -11.40 4.89 1.93
N HIS A 86 -11.03 4.08 0.93
CA HIS A 86 -10.82 2.63 1.12
C HIS A 86 -9.63 2.33 2.03
N LEU A 87 -8.49 3.01 1.81
CA LEU A 87 -7.29 2.83 2.62
C LEU A 87 -7.52 3.23 4.09
N GLN A 88 -8.27 4.29 4.34
CA GLN A 88 -8.67 4.68 5.69
C GLN A 88 -9.57 3.63 6.36
N ALA A 89 -10.48 3.01 5.62
CA ALA A 89 -11.30 1.92 6.15
C ALA A 89 -10.46 0.67 6.45
N LEU A 90 -9.51 0.35 5.57
CA LEU A 90 -8.57 -0.76 5.75
C LEU A 90 -7.69 -0.57 6.98
N LEU A 91 -7.12 0.63 7.15
CA LEU A 91 -6.29 0.97 8.31
C LEU A 91 -7.08 0.83 9.62
N ARG A 92 -8.29 1.40 9.69
CA ARG A 92 -9.18 1.22 10.86
C ARG A 92 -9.53 -0.24 11.12
N GLY A 93 -9.69 -1.03 10.06
CA GLY A 93 -9.92 -2.47 10.17
C GLY A 93 -8.74 -3.20 10.80
N CYS A 94 -7.51 -2.84 10.41
CA CYS A 94 -6.27 -3.38 10.98
C CYS A 94 -6.07 -2.96 12.45
N GLU A 95 -6.42 -1.71 12.79
CA GLU A 95 -6.41 -1.19 14.17
C GLU A 95 -7.44 -1.88 15.08
N ALA A 96 -8.56 -2.33 14.50
CA ALA A 96 -9.66 -2.98 15.22
C ALA A 96 -9.53 -4.52 15.32
N LEU A 97 -8.44 -5.10 14.83
CA LEU A 97 -8.19 -6.54 14.96
C LEU A 97 -8.13 -6.93 16.44
N CYS A 98 -8.83 -8.02 16.79
CA CYS A 98 -8.75 -8.54 18.14
C CYS A 98 -7.39 -9.20 18.38
N ARG A 99 -7.10 -9.49 19.65
CA ARG A 99 -5.83 -10.07 20.06
C ARG A 99 -5.57 -11.43 19.38
N GLU A 100 -6.60 -12.24 19.22
CA GLU A 100 -6.54 -13.54 18.55
C GLU A 100 -6.24 -13.40 17.05
N ALA A 101 -6.74 -12.34 16.42
CA ALA A 101 -6.48 -12.06 15.01
C ALA A 101 -5.06 -11.52 14.78
N TYR A 102 -4.52 -10.73 15.71
CA TYR A 102 -3.11 -10.33 15.69
C TYR A 102 -2.16 -11.53 15.87
N GLY A 103 -2.64 -12.60 16.53
CA GLY A 103 -1.79 -13.71 16.94
C GLY A 103 -0.97 -13.33 18.16
N ILE A 104 -0.94 -14.22 19.16
CA ILE A 104 -0.24 -13.97 20.43
C ILE A 104 1.15 -14.60 20.40
N THR A 105 1.35 -15.62 19.55
CA THR A 105 2.58 -16.38 19.44
C THR A 105 2.92 -16.70 17.98
N LEU A 106 4.17 -17.12 17.71
CA LEU A 106 4.64 -17.62 16.41
C LEU A 106 3.89 -18.87 15.91
N GLU A 107 3.25 -19.60 16.83
CA GLU A 107 2.50 -20.81 16.55
C GLU A 107 1.04 -20.49 16.18
N ASP A 108 0.50 -19.40 16.73
CA ASP A 108 -0.84 -18.90 16.44
C ASP A 108 -0.89 -18.31 15.03
N ASN A 109 -1.56 -19.01 14.12
CA ASN A 109 -1.85 -18.45 12.80
C ASN A 109 -3.04 -17.48 12.88
N GLY A 110 -2.85 -16.33 13.54
CA GLY A 110 -3.86 -15.27 13.71
C GLY A 110 -4.48 -14.82 12.38
N PHE A 111 -3.76 -14.97 11.27
CA PHE A 111 -4.24 -14.70 9.92
C PHE A 111 -5.41 -15.61 9.47
N GLN A 112 -5.67 -16.74 10.14
CA GLN A 112 -6.87 -17.55 9.88
C GLN A 112 -8.13 -16.96 10.53
N HIS A 113 -7.99 -15.98 11.41
CA HIS A 113 -9.13 -15.37 12.08
C HIS A 113 -10.06 -14.69 11.07
N PRO A 114 -11.39 -14.85 11.18
CA PRO A 114 -12.35 -14.31 10.21
C PRO A 114 -12.25 -12.80 9.96
N GLN A 115 -11.72 -12.03 10.92
CA GLN A 115 -11.49 -10.59 10.75
C GLN A 115 -10.50 -10.24 9.63
N TRP A 116 -9.63 -11.17 9.22
CA TRP A 116 -8.69 -10.94 8.13
C TRP A 116 -9.33 -10.99 6.75
N GLN A 117 -10.43 -11.72 6.58
CA GLN A 117 -11.10 -11.85 5.29
C GLN A 117 -11.53 -10.49 4.69
N PRO A 118 -12.26 -9.62 5.41
CA PRO A 118 -12.61 -8.30 4.87
C PRO A 118 -11.39 -7.41 4.62
N LEU A 119 -10.28 -7.59 5.35
CA LEU A 119 -9.04 -6.86 5.09
C LEU A 119 -8.38 -7.31 3.79
N ARG A 120 -8.36 -8.62 3.51
CA ARG A 120 -7.86 -9.17 2.24
C ARG A 120 -8.66 -8.68 1.06
N GLU A 121 -9.98 -8.69 1.18
CA GLU A 121 -10.88 -8.21 0.13
C GLU A 121 -10.67 -6.72 -0.13
N GLY A 122 -10.67 -5.90 0.94
CA GLY A 122 -10.41 -4.46 0.82
C GLY A 122 -9.02 -4.14 0.25
N ALA A 123 -8.00 -4.93 0.58
CA ALA A 123 -6.66 -4.78 0.02
C ALA A 123 -6.62 -5.11 -1.47
N ARG A 124 -7.32 -6.16 -1.92
CA ARG A 124 -7.43 -6.52 -3.36
C ARG A 124 -8.15 -5.44 -4.15
N GLU A 125 -9.23 -4.89 -3.59
CA GLU A 125 -9.95 -3.77 -4.20
C GLU A 125 -9.05 -2.53 -4.32
N ALA A 126 -8.31 -2.20 -3.25
CA ALA A 126 -7.36 -1.09 -3.28
C ALA A 126 -6.23 -1.29 -4.30
N LEU A 127 -5.70 -2.51 -4.45
CA LEU A 127 -4.71 -2.84 -5.48
C LEU A 127 -5.26 -2.66 -6.90
N ALA A 128 -6.51 -3.04 -7.12
CA ALA A 128 -7.18 -2.85 -8.40
C ALA A 128 -7.39 -1.36 -8.73
N LEU A 129 -7.86 -0.57 -7.76
CA LEU A 129 -7.99 0.89 -7.89
C LEU A 129 -6.64 1.59 -8.13
N LEU A 130 -5.56 1.05 -7.54
CA LEU A 130 -4.21 1.57 -7.73
C LEU A 130 -3.68 1.29 -9.14
N GLY A 131 -4.16 0.23 -9.81
CA GLY A 131 -3.56 -0.31 -11.03
C GLY A 131 -2.24 -1.02 -10.75
N TRP A 132 -2.08 -1.58 -9.55
CA TRP A 132 -0.79 -2.11 -9.07
C TRP A 132 -0.21 -3.20 -9.97
N SER A 133 -1.05 -4.07 -10.53
CA SER A 133 -0.63 -5.16 -11.40
C SER A 133 0.16 -4.72 -12.63
N GLU A 134 -0.05 -3.49 -13.10
CA GLU A 134 0.64 -2.94 -14.29
C GLU A 134 2.07 -2.48 -13.98
N VAL A 135 2.37 -2.19 -12.72
CA VAL A 135 3.61 -1.51 -12.32
C VAL A 135 4.44 -2.30 -11.30
N ARG A 136 3.83 -3.28 -10.63
CA ARG A 136 4.43 -4.10 -9.57
C ARG A 136 5.86 -4.53 -9.85
N GLU A 137 6.12 -5.10 -11.03
CA GLU A 137 7.43 -5.67 -11.37
C GLU A 137 8.55 -4.62 -11.39
N HIS A 138 8.21 -3.37 -11.70
CA HIS A 138 9.17 -2.27 -11.82
C HIS A 138 9.26 -1.40 -10.56
N MET A 139 8.27 -1.48 -9.67
CA MET A 139 8.18 -0.60 -8.50
C MET A 139 9.33 -0.73 -7.51
N PRO A 140 9.86 -1.92 -7.18
CA PRO A 140 10.99 -2.03 -6.25
C PRO A 140 12.22 -1.25 -6.71
N GLU A 141 12.60 -1.43 -7.99
CA GLU A 141 13.73 -0.71 -8.59
C GLU A 141 13.45 0.79 -8.69
N LEU A 142 12.24 1.16 -9.12
CA LEU A 142 11.86 2.55 -9.26
C LEU A 142 11.85 3.30 -7.92
N THR A 143 11.32 2.69 -6.87
CA THR A 143 11.32 3.27 -5.51
C THR A 143 12.74 3.51 -5.01
N GLU A 144 13.66 2.55 -5.21
CA GLU A 144 15.06 2.75 -4.79
C GLU A 144 15.75 3.84 -5.63
N ASN A 145 15.49 3.91 -6.93
CA ASN A 145 15.97 4.98 -7.79
C ASN A 145 15.47 6.36 -7.34
N CYS A 146 14.18 6.47 -6.98
CA CYS A 146 13.58 7.69 -6.45
C CYS A 146 14.20 8.10 -5.10
N ARG A 147 14.42 7.13 -4.20
CA ARG A 147 15.10 7.38 -2.91
C ARG A 147 16.53 7.86 -3.13
N ALA A 148 17.27 7.24 -4.05
CA ALA A 148 18.63 7.66 -4.39
C ALA A 148 18.67 9.07 -4.99
N ALA A 149 17.68 9.44 -5.82
CA ALA A 149 17.57 10.79 -6.37
C ALA A 149 17.37 11.84 -5.26
N LEU A 150 16.46 11.59 -4.31
CA LEU A 150 16.24 12.47 -3.15
C LEU A 150 17.46 12.57 -2.23
N ARG A 151 18.24 11.49 -2.05
CA ARG A 151 19.49 11.54 -1.27
C ARG A 151 20.60 12.34 -1.95
N LYS A 152 20.64 12.36 -3.28
CA LYS A 152 21.63 13.12 -4.06
C LYS A 152 21.36 14.62 -4.04
N TRP A 153 20.10 15.01 -3.85
CA TRP A 153 19.66 16.39 -3.76
C TRP A 153 18.83 16.57 -2.48
N PRO A 154 19.47 16.52 -1.29
CA PRO A 154 18.79 16.90 -0.07
C PRO A 154 18.45 18.38 -0.19
N ASP A 155 17.17 18.70 -0.05
CA ASP A 155 16.65 20.07 0.01
C ASP A 155 17.47 20.96 0.97
#